data_AF-A0A800LTS3-F1
#
_entry.id   AF-A0A800LTS3-F1
#
_cell.length_a   1.000
_cell.length_b   1.000
_cell.length_c   1.000
_cell.angle_alpha   90.00
_cell.angle_beta   90.00
_cell.angle_gamma   90.00
#
_symmetry.space_group_name_H-M   'P 1'
#
loop_
_entity.id
_entity.type
_entity.pdbx_description
1 polymer ?
#
loop_
_entity_poly.entity_id
_entity_poly.type
_entity_poly.pdbx_seq_one_letter_code
_entity_poly.pdbx_strand_id
1 'polypeptide(L)'
;MFRHLKEDIASVFHRDPAARNFVEVLTCYPGLHALLLHRIAHSLWNIRLKWLARFLSTLTRWFTGIEIHPGAQIGHRFFIDHGMGVVIGETAIIG
;
A
#
# COMPACT_ATOMS: atom_id res chain seq x y z
N MET A 1 -9.33 -0.19 9.76
CA MET A 1 -8.11 -0.74 9.11
C MET A 1 -8.25 -2.22 8.76
N PHE A 2 -8.41 -3.14 9.72
CA PHE A 2 -8.41 -4.60 9.46
C PHE A 2 -9.55 -5.14 8.60
N ARG A 3 -10.73 -4.50 8.60
CA ARG A 3 -11.87 -4.94 7.78
C ARG A 3 -11.61 -4.78 6.27
N HIS A 4 -10.89 -3.73 5.89
CA HIS A 4 -10.59 -3.40 4.49
C HIS A 4 -9.40 -4.17 3.93
N LEU A 5 -8.52 -4.70 4.79
CA LEU A 5 -7.39 -5.51 4.35
C LEU A 5 -7.84 -6.79 3.64
N LYS A 6 -8.91 -7.43 4.13
CA LYS A 6 -9.47 -8.61 3.44
C LYS A 6 -9.99 -8.27 2.05
N GLU A 7 -10.60 -7.10 1.88
CA GLU A 7 -11.12 -6.63 0.60
C GLU A 7 -10.00 -6.29 -0.38
N ASP A 8 -8.94 -5.64 0.09
CA ASP A 8 -7.75 -5.33 -0.72
C ASP A 8 -7.07 -6.63 -1.18
N ILE A 9 -6.87 -7.61 -0.30
CA ILE A 9 -6.28 -8.91 -0.67
C ILE A 9 -7.18 -9.69 -1.63
N ALA A 10 -8.50 -9.74 -1.37
CA ALA A 10 -9.44 -10.39 -2.27
C ALA A 10 -9.44 -9.76 -3.67
N SER A 11 -9.21 -8.45 -3.76
CA SER A 11 -9.11 -7.76 -5.05
C SER A 11 -7.89 -8.18 -5.85
N VAL A 12 -6.77 -8.56 -5.20
CA VAL A 12 -5.58 -9.12 -5.88
C VAL A 12 -5.96 -10.42 -6.58
N PHE A 13 -6.56 -11.37 -5.86
CA PHE A 13 -6.97 -12.66 -6.44
C PHE A 13 -7.97 -12.54 -7.59
N HIS A 14 -8.84 -11.53 -7.55
CA HIS A 14 -9.82 -11.31 -8.62
C HIS A 14 -9.20 -10.67 -9.87
N ARG A 15 -8.10 -9.92 -9.72
CA ARG A 15 -7.54 -9.09 -10.81
C ARG A 15 -6.26 -9.66 -11.40
N ASP A 16 -5.52 -10.46 -10.65
CA ASP A 16 -4.27 -11.05 -11.10
C ASP A 16 -4.38 -12.58 -11.28
N PRO A 17 -4.40 -13.08 -12.53
CA PRO A 17 -4.38 -14.52 -12.81
C PRO A 17 -3.14 -15.24 -12.29
N ALA A 18 -2.03 -14.53 -12.01
CA ALA A 18 -0.80 -15.10 -11.47
C ALA A 18 -0.86 -15.32 -9.95
N ALA A 19 -1.87 -14.77 -9.26
CA ALA A 19 -2.05 -14.93 -7.82
C ALA A 19 -2.55 -16.34 -7.46
N ARG A 20 -1.63 -17.26 -7.15
CA ARG A 20 -1.98 -18.68 -6.93
C ARG A 20 -2.56 -18.99 -5.56
N ASN A 21 -2.03 -18.35 -4.50
CA ASN A 21 -2.46 -18.63 -3.12
C ASN A 21 -2.19 -17.45 -2.16
N PHE A 22 -2.86 -17.46 -1.01
CA PHE A 22 -2.79 -16.41 0.01
C PHE A 22 -1.38 -16.16 0.53
N VAL A 23 -0.60 -17.21 0.78
CA VAL A 23 0.75 -17.08 1.34
C VAL A 23 1.64 -16.35 0.34
N GLU A 24 1.65 -16.78 -0.92
CA GLU A 24 2.41 -16.13 -1.99
C GLU A 24 2.02 -14.66 -2.16
N VAL A 25 0.72 -14.36 -2.21
CA VAL A 25 0.26 -12.96 -2.30
C VAL A 25 0.71 -12.15 -1.09
N LEU A 26 0.57 -12.70 0.12
CA LEU A 26 0.95 -12.01 1.33
C LEU A 26 2.47 -11.81 1.46
N THR A 27 3.30 -12.72 0.96
CA THR A 27 4.76 -12.67 1.14
C THR A 27 5.52 -12.07 -0.04
N CYS A 28 4.94 -12.09 -1.24
CA CYS A 28 5.68 -11.80 -2.47
C CYS A 28 5.08 -10.66 -3.32
N TYR A 29 3.97 -10.04 -2.92
CA TYR A 29 3.37 -8.94 -3.69
C TYR A 29 3.81 -7.57 -3.13
N PRO A 30 4.78 -6.89 -3.77
CA PRO A 30 5.28 -5.60 -3.28
C PRO A 30 4.19 -4.52 -3.30
N GLY A 31 3.25 -4.58 -4.25
CA GLY A 31 2.09 -3.69 -4.30
C GLY A 31 1.18 -3.81 -3.08
N LEU A 32 0.94 -5.04 -2.61
CA LEU A 32 0.16 -5.28 -1.39
C LEU A 32 0.92 -4.76 -0.16
N HIS A 33 2.22 -5.04 -0.05
CA HIS A 33 3.06 -4.54 1.04
C HIS A 33 3.07 -3.02 1.10
N ALA A 34 3.22 -2.36 -0.05
CA ALA A 34 3.24 -0.91 -0.14
C ALA A 34 1.91 -0.29 0.30
N LEU A 35 0.78 -0.85 -0.15
CA LEU A 35 -0.55 -0.38 0.26
C LEU A 35 -0.77 -0.58 1.76
N LEU A 36 -0.39 -1.74 2.30
CA LEU A 36 -0.50 -2.07 3.73
C LEU A 36 0.27 -1.08 4.61
N LEU A 37 1.55 -0.88 4.30
CA LEU A 37 2.41 0.03 5.04
C LEU A 37 1.98 1.49 4.85
N HIS A 38 1.47 1.86 3.67
CA HIS A 38 0.86 3.17 3.46
C HIS A 38 -0.33 3.39 4.39
N ARG A 39 -1.26 2.43 4.55
CA ARG A 39 -2.41 2.60 5.46
C ARG A 39 -1.98 2.85 6.91
N ILE A 40 -0.89 2.23 7.35
CA ILE A 40 -0.27 2.49 8.66
C ILE A 40 0.36 3.90 8.68
N ALA A 41 1.18 4.23 7.68
CA ALA A 41 1.85 5.53 7.58
C ALA A 41 0.85 6.70 7.49
N HIS A 42 -0.26 6.51 6.79
CA HIS A 42 -1.37 7.47 6.70
C HIS A 42 -2.05 7.68 8.05
N SER A 43 -2.26 6.60 8.81
CA SER A 43 -2.80 6.69 10.17
C SER A 43 -1.85 7.51 11.08
N LEU A 44 -0.54 7.22 11.02
CA LEU A 44 0.49 7.98 11.73
C LEU A 44 0.53 9.46 11.32
N TRP A 45 0.37 9.74 10.03
CA TRP A 45 0.33 11.09 9.48
C TRP A 45 -0.85 11.88 10.05
N ASN A 46 -2.03 11.27 10.15
CA ASN A 46 -3.24 11.92 10.63
C ASN A 46 -3.20 12.21 12.14
N ILE A 47 -2.52 11.37 12.93
CA ILE A 47 -2.27 11.64 14.37
C ILE A 47 -1.05 12.54 14.62
N ARG A 48 -0.59 13.28 13.61
CA ARG A 48 0.51 14.26 13.67
C ARG A 48 1.91 13.67 13.94
N LEU A 49 2.10 12.35 13.89
CA LEU A 49 3.43 11.71 13.92
C LEU A 49 4.09 11.73 12.52
N LYS A 50 4.29 12.95 11.98
CA LYS A 50 4.67 13.19 10.58
C LYS A 50 6.01 12.58 10.20
N TRP A 51 7.01 12.70 11.08
CA TRP A 51 8.34 12.13 10.83
C TRP A 51 8.28 10.60 10.73
N LEU A 52 7.60 9.94 11.67
CA LEU A 52 7.48 8.47 11.68
C LEU A 52 6.72 7.97 10.45
N ALA A 53 5.66 8.69 10.05
CA ALA A 53 4.92 8.40 8.82
C ALA A 53 5.81 8.50 7.56
N ARG A 54 6.63 9.56 7.45
CA ARG A 54 7.58 9.70 6.32
C ARG A 54 8.69 8.66 6.36
N PHE A 55 9.23 8.35 7.54
CA PHE A 55 10.22 7.31 7.71
C PHE A 55 9.68 5.95 7.26
N LEU A 56 8.47 5.59 7.67
CA LEU A 56 7.82 4.34 7.25
C LEU A 56 7.54 4.31 5.74
N SER A 57 7.10 5.43 5.16
CA SER A 57 6.92 5.58 3.70
C SER A 57 8.24 5.38 2.94
N THR A 58 9.35 5.93 3.44
CA THR A 58 10.69 5.73 2.86
C THR A 58 11.17 4.28 2.98
N LEU A 59 10.98 3.64 4.14
CA LEU A 59 11.29 2.21 4.30
C LEU A 59 10.50 1.35 3.32
N THR A 60 9.20 1.64 3.16
CA THR A 60 8.33 0.97 2.20
C THR A 60 8.88 1.07 0.78
N ARG A 61 9.31 2.27 0.37
CA ARG A 61 9.95 2.51 -0.93
C ARG A 61 11.21 1.66 -1.12
N TRP A 62 12.06 1.54 -0.11
CA TRP A 62 13.28 0.74 -0.20
C TRP A 62 13.00 -0.75 -0.41
N PHE A 63 11.98 -1.30 0.25
CA PHE A 63 11.66 -2.73 0.13
C PHE A 63 10.82 -3.07 -1.11
N THR A 64 9.99 -2.13 -1.60
CA THR A 64 9.00 -2.42 -2.65
C THR A 64 9.26 -1.71 -3.98
N GLY A 65 10.09 -0.66 -3.98
CA GLY A 65 10.26 0.21 -5.14
C GLY A 65 9.07 1.16 -5.40
N ILE A 66 8.07 1.17 -4.51
CA ILE A 66 6.85 1.98 -4.61
C ILE A 66 6.93 3.12 -3.59
N GLU A 67 6.80 4.37 -4.05
CA GLU A 67 6.72 5.54 -3.18
C GLU A 67 5.28 6.01 -3.04
N ILE A 68 4.71 5.91 -1.83
CA ILE A 68 3.40 6.47 -1.52
C ILE A 68 3.56 7.47 -0.38
N HIS A 69 3.30 8.75 -0.65
CA HIS A 69 3.33 9.75 0.39
C HIS A 69 2.25 9.45 1.45
N PRO A 70 2.57 9.54 2.75
CA PRO A 70 1.61 9.20 3.80
C PRO A 70 0.40 10.14 3.86
N GLY A 71 0.49 11.33 3.26
CA GLY A 71 -0.64 12.26 3.09
C GLY A 71 -1.64 11.87 2.00
N ALA A 72 -1.26 10.97 1.08
CA ALA A 72 -2.14 10.55 0.00
C ALA A 72 -3.40 9.87 0.54
N GLN A 73 -4.54 10.11 -0.11
CA GLN A 73 -5.82 9.49 0.23
C GLN A 73 -6.11 8.37 -0.78
N ILE A 74 -6.10 7.13 -0.32
CA ILE A 74 -6.33 5.95 -1.15
C ILE A 74 -7.52 5.17 -0.60
N GLY A 75 -8.54 5.01 -1.45
CA GLY A 75 -9.76 4.28 -1.14
C GLY A 75 -9.58 2.76 -1.09
N HIS A 76 -10.65 2.03 -1.41
CA HIS A 76 -10.75 0.58 -1.15
C HIS A 76 -10.54 -0.23 -2.42
N ARG A 77 -10.00 -1.45 -2.30
CA ARG A 77 -9.74 -2.35 -3.44
C ARG A 77 -8.78 -1.71 -4.46
N PHE A 78 -7.87 -0.88 -3.96
CA PHE A 78 -6.78 -0.35 -4.73
C PHE A 78 -5.72 -1.43 -4.92
N PHE A 79 -5.22 -1.59 -6.15
CA PHE A 79 -4.27 -2.63 -6.49
C PHE A 79 -3.13 -2.04 -7.30
N ILE A 80 -1.90 -2.33 -6.88
CA ILE A 80 -0.68 -2.01 -7.60
C ILE A 80 -0.09 -3.32 -8.09
N ASP A 81 -0.05 -3.52 -9.39
CA ASP A 81 0.54 -4.71 -10.01
C ASP A 81 2.02 -4.44 -10.36
N HIS A 82 2.90 -5.37 -10.01
CA HIS A 82 4.38 -5.25 -10.03
C HIS A 82 4.98 -4.08 -9.24
N GLY A 83 4.61 -2.84 -9.56
CA GLY A 83 4.77 -1.64 -8.72
C GLY A 83 6.11 -0.90 -8.74
N MET A 84 7.19 -1.49 -9.26
CA MET A 84 8.48 -0.80 -9.31
C MET A 84 8.40 0.56 -10.02
N GLY A 85 8.83 1.64 -9.34
CA GLY A 85 8.85 3.00 -9.90
C GLY A 85 7.54 3.78 -9.78
N VAL A 86 6.50 3.22 -9.16
CA VAL A 86 5.26 3.95 -8.87
C VAL A 86 5.51 5.04 -7.82
N VAL A 87 5.02 6.26 -8.09
CA VAL A 87 5.11 7.41 -7.17
C VAL A 87 3.73 8.05 -7.01
N ILE A 88 3.24 8.14 -5.77
CA ILE A 88 1.96 8.77 -5.41
C ILE A 88 2.23 9.92 -4.44
N GLY A 89 1.94 11.15 -4.87
CA GLY A 89 2.25 12.39 -4.15
C GLY A 89 1.35 12.69 -2.95
N GLU A 90 1.75 13.69 -2.15
CA GLU A 90 1.07 14.05 -0.90
C GLU A 90 -0.41 14.39 -1.03
N THR A 91 -0.77 15.13 -2.07
CA THR A 91 -2.13 15.64 -2.29
C THR A 91 -2.97 14.72 -3.17
N ALA A 92 -2.46 13.53 -3.50
CA ALA A 92 -3.17 12.59 -4.36
C ALA A 92 -4.43 12.06 -3.67
N ILE A 93 -5.52 11.96 -4.44
CA ILE A 93 -6.77 11.33 -4.02
C ILE A 93 -7.12 10.27 -5.06
N ILE A 94 -7.20 9.01 -4.62
CA ILE A 94 -7.46 7.84 -5.45
C ILE A 94 -8.59 7.06 -4.78
N GLY A 95 -9.66 6.77 -5.53
CA GLY A 95 -10.89 6.14 -5.04
C GLY A 95 -10.79 4.63 -4.82
#